data_AF-A0A933QRS6-F1
#
_entry.id   AF-A0A933QRS6-F1
#
_cell.length_a   1.000
_cell.length_b   1.000
_cell.length_c   1.000
_cell.angle_alpha   90.00
_cell.angle_beta   90.00
_cell.angle_gamma   90.00
#
_symmetry.space_group_name_H-M   'P 1'
#
loop_
_entity.id
_entity.type
_entity.pdbx_description
1 polymer ?
#
loop_
_entity_poly.entity_id
_entity_poly.type
_entity_poly.pdbx_seq_one_letter_code
_entity_poly.pdbx_strand_id
1 'polypeptide(L)'
;MLPQEFIDGITVLVMFGLRVGIPLALTLAFGYWLEKKLSPRRKQEEEQIEAPRGVRASEKIIQLHCWDVNRCDTAKRAQCAAYKHPELPCWLALQAEGEKVREECFTCALYKPKAKAA
;
A
#
# COMPACT_ATOMS: atom_id res chain seq x y z
N MET A 1 -37.39 45.99 -10.49
CA MET A 1 -37.76 44.73 -11.17
C MET A 1 -36.47 43.95 -11.35
N LEU A 2 -36.06 43.18 -10.33
CA LEU A 2 -34.91 42.29 -10.49
C LEU A 2 -35.34 41.13 -11.40
N PRO A 3 -34.52 40.74 -12.38
CA PRO A 3 -34.94 39.78 -13.40
C PRO A 3 -35.10 38.41 -12.76
N GLN A 4 -36.26 37.77 -12.98
CA GLN A 4 -36.60 36.44 -12.48
C GLN A 4 -35.49 35.41 -12.80
N GLU A 5 -34.87 35.55 -13.98
CA GLU A 5 -33.71 34.79 -14.46
C GLU A 5 -32.51 34.78 -13.48
N PHE A 6 -32.32 35.85 -12.72
CA PHE A 6 -31.21 35.96 -11.77
C PHE A 6 -31.45 35.12 -10.51
N ILE A 7 -32.71 35.04 -10.08
CA ILE A 7 -33.11 34.23 -8.92
C ILE A 7 -33.01 32.74 -9.29
N ASP A 8 -33.42 32.38 -10.50
CA ASP A 8 -33.30 31.00 -10.99
C ASP A 8 -31.82 30.58 -11.15
N GLY A 9 -30.97 31.45 -11.68
CA GLY A 9 -29.53 31.22 -11.77
C GLY A 9 -28.87 31.02 -10.40
N ILE A 10 -29.20 31.86 -9.42
CA ILE A 10 -28.71 31.70 -8.03
C ILE A 10 -29.19 30.37 -7.44
N THR A 11 -30.45 30.01 -7.66
CA THR A 11 -31.04 28.79 -7.10
C THR A 11 -30.36 27.54 -7.63
N VAL A 12 -30.10 27.48 -8.94
CA VAL A 12 -29.36 26.37 -9.57
C VAL A 12 -27.93 26.31 -9.04
N LEU A 13 -27.24 27.45 -8.92
CA LEU A 13 -25.88 27.51 -8.40
C LEU A 13 -25.80 27.02 -6.95
N VAL A 14 -26.74 27.43 -6.11
CA VAL A 14 -26.82 27.01 -4.70
C VAL A 14 -27.12 25.52 -4.60
N MET A 15 -28.09 25.00 -5.36
CA MET A 15 -28.40 23.56 -5.36
C MET A 15 -27.22 22.72 -5.87
N PHE A 16 -26.49 23.21 -6.88
CA PHE A 16 -25.29 22.56 -7.38
C PHE A 16 -24.16 22.58 -6.35
N GLY A 17 -23.89 23.76 -5.77
CA GLY A 17 -22.90 23.93 -4.70
C GLY A 17 -23.23 23.09 -3.47
N LEU A 18 -24.51 22.96 -3.11
CA LEU A 18 -24.95 22.12 -2.00
C LEU A 18 -24.74 20.63 -2.31
N ARG A 19 -25.06 20.18 -3.53
CA ARG A 19 -24.83 18.80 -3.96
C ARG A 19 -23.37 18.43 -4.11
N VAL A 20 -22.47 19.38 -4.38
CA VAL A 20 -21.02 19.13 -4.48
C VAL A 20 -20.34 19.32 -3.12
N GLY A 21 -20.74 20.34 -2.38
CA GLY A 21 -20.20 20.70 -1.07
C GLY A 21 -20.54 19.66 0.00
N ILE A 22 -21.77 19.15 0.05
CA ILE A 22 -22.17 18.12 1.01
C ILE A 22 -21.33 16.84 0.89
N PRO A 23 -21.19 16.18 -0.28
CA PRO A 23 -20.39 14.97 -0.40
C PRO A 23 -18.90 15.21 -0.17
N LEU A 24 -18.35 16.38 -0.55
CA LEU A 24 -16.97 16.76 -0.22
C LEU A 24 -16.79 16.91 1.30
N ALA A 25 -17.67 17.65 1.96
CA ALA A 25 -17.64 17.85 3.40
C ALA A 25 -17.78 16.51 4.15
N LEU A 26 -18.67 15.62 3.70
CA LEU A 26 -18.81 14.28 4.26
C LEU A 26 -17.56 13.44 4.08
N THR A 27 -16.95 13.45 2.89
CA THR A 27 -15.71 12.72 2.60
C THR A 27 -14.57 13.21 3.50
N LEU A 28 -14.41 14.52 3.64
CA LEU A 28 -13.40 15.13 4.51
C LEU A 28 -13.66 14.83 5.99
N ALA A 29 -14.92 14.91 6.42
CA ALA A 29 -15.31 14.60 7.80
C ALA A 29 -15.06 13.11 8.13
N PHE A 30 -15.37 12.20 7.21
CA PHE A 30 -15.08 10.78 7.37
C PHE A 30 -13.58 10.52 7.39
N GLY A 31 -12.81 11.13 6.48
CA GLY A 31 -11.36 11.06 6.48
C GLY A 31 -10.77 11.52 7.82
N TYR A 32 -11.14 12.73 8.26
CA TYR A 32 -10.68 13.30 9.52
C TYR A 32 -11.08 12.45 10.74
N TRP A 33 -12.29 11.89 10.75
CA TRP A 33 -12.76 11.03 11.84
C TRP A 33 -11.97 9.71 11.90
N LEU A 34 -11.71 9.10 10.75
CA LEU A 34 -10.89 7.90 10.64
C LEU A 34 -9.45 8.21 11.09
N GLU A 35 -8.85 9.27 10.55
CA GLU A 35 -7.51 9.70 10.92
C GLU A 35 -7.42 9.95 12.43
N LYS A 36 -8.36 10.67 13.04
CA LYS A 36 -8.37 10.91 14.49
C LYS A 36 -8.42 9.61 15.32
N LYS A 37 -9.11 8.57 14.83
CA LYS A 37 -9.20 7.26 15.48
C LYS A 37 -7.93 6.41 15.29
N LEU A 38 -7.24 6.59 14.17
CA LEU A 38 -5.97 5.93 13.81
C LEU A 38 -4.73 6.68 14.34
N SER A 39 -4.86 7.98 14.63
CA SER A 39 -3.80 8.91 15.03
C SER A 39 -3.15 8.64 16.40
N PRO A 40 -3.68 7.86 17.37
CA PRO A 40 -2.84 7.45 18.50
C PRO A 40 -1.63 6.61 18.07
N ARG A 41 -1.63 5.98 16.87
CA ARG A 41 -0.45 5.31 16.31
C ARG A 41 0.36 6.16 15.31
N ARG A 42 -0.25 7.14 14.65
CA ARG A 42 0.34 7.84 13.49
C ARG A 42 1.26 9.01 13.83
N LYS A 43 1.16 9.57 15.04
CA LYS A 43 2.06 10.65 15.49
C LYS A 43 3.54 10.25 15.56
N GLN A 44 3.87 8.96 15.45
CA GLN A 44 5.25 8.49 15.34
C GLN A 44 5.80 8.50 13.90
N GLU A 45 4.94 8.62 12.87
CA GLU A 45 5.32 8.62 11.45
C GLU A 45 5.12 9.98 10.75
N GLU A 46 4.50 10.96 11.41
CA GLU A 46 4.02 12.22 10.80
C GLU A 46 5.04 13.37 10.72
N GLU A 47 6.28 13.25 11.23
CA GLU A 47 7.33 14.22 10.89
C GLU A 47 7.93 13.98 9.48
N GLN A 48 7.47 12.96 8.74
CA GLN A 48 8.11 12.56 7.47
C GLN A 48 7.22 12.58 6.23
N ILE A 49 6.00 13.11 6.27
CA ILE A 49 5.10 13.04 5.10
C ILE A 49 4.37 14.37 4.84
N GLU A 50 5.12 15.36 4.36
CA GLU A 50 4.59 16.31 3.38
C GLU A 50 4.70 15.68 1.99
N ALA A 51 3.59 15.63 1.25
CA ALA A 51 3.46 15.09 -0.10
C ALA A 51 4.30 15.87 -1.15
N PRO A 52 4.43 15.43 -2.42
CA PRO A 52 4.39 14.08 -3.00
C PRO A 52 5.71 13.78 -3.75
N ARG A 53 6.40 12.67 -3.45
CA ARG A 53 7.48 12.17 -4.32
C ARG A 53 7.08 10.85 -4.96
N GLY A 54 6.60 10.97 -6.19
CA GLY A 54 6.90 9.94 -7.18
C GLY A 54 8.42 9.73 -7.22
N VAL A 55 8.80 8.46 -7.28
CA VAL A 55 10.13 7.96 -7.67
C VAL A 55 11.24 8.05 -6.59
N ARG A 56 11.59 6.83 -6.13
CA ARG A 56 12.85 6.35 -5.52
C ARG A 56 13.07 6.76 -4.05
N ALA A 57 13.53 5.87 -3.17
CA ALA A 57 14.45 4.74 -3.35
C ALA A 57 13.81 3.47 -2.76
N SER A 58 13.97 2.28 -3.35
CA SER A 58 15.21 1.53 -3.19
C SER A 58 15.79 1.76 -1.79
N GLU A 59 14.99 1.48 -0.76
CA GLU A 59 15.55 1.06 0.51
C GLU A 59 16.52 -0.04 0.13
N LYS A 60 17.79 0.20 0.44
CA LYS A 60 18.90 -0.69 0.18
C LYS A 60 18.58 -1.97 0.93
N ILE A 61 17.78 -2.84 0.30
CA ILE A 61 17.52 -4.18 0.73
C ILE A 61 18.91 -4.77 0.66
N ILE A 62 19.57 -4.87 1.81
CA ILE A 62 20.46 -5.99 2.03
C ILE A 62 19.56 -7.17 1.69
N GLN A 63 19.63 -7.66 0.43
CA GLN A 63 18.84 -8.78 -0.03
C GLN A 63 19.36 -9.95 0.79
N LEU A 64 18.80 -10.09 1.99
CA LEU A 64 19.03 -11.21 2.86
C LEU A 64 18.32 -12.35 2.14
N HIS A 65 19.07 -13.06 1.32
CA HIS A 65 18.56 -14.22 0.64
C HIS A 65 18.25 -15.29 1.67
N CYS A 66 17.18 -16.05 1.45
CA CYS A 66 16.75 -17.05 2.42
C CYS A 66 17.83 -18.11 2.69
N TRP A 67 18.72 -18.37 1.73
CA TRP A 67 19.81 -19.33 1.90
C TRP A 67 20.91 -18.84 2.85
N ASP A 68 21.07 -17.52 2.99
CA ASP A 68 22.03 -16.93 3.94
C ASP A 68 21.45 -16.95 5.36
N VAL A 69 20.15 -16.72 5.50
CA VAL A 69 19.43 -16.79 6.79
C VAL A 69 19.28 -18.23 7.27
N ASN A 70 18.86 -19.14 6.40
CA ASN A 70 18.62 -20.56 6.74
C ASN A 70 19.90 -21.41 6.65
N ARG A 71 21.06 -20.81 6.36
CA ARG A 71 22.35 -21.50 6.15
C ARG A 71 22.20 -22.74 5.27
N CYS A 72 21.51 -22.60 4.13
CA CYS A 72 21.28 -23.72 3.23
C CYS A 72 22.61 -24.24 2.67
N ASP A 73 22.76 -25.55 2.58
CA ASP A 73 23.92 -26.21 1.97
C ASP A 73 23.99 -25.98 0.45
N THR A 74 25.19 -26.05 -0.15
CA THR A 74 25.41 -25.77 -1.58
C THR A 74 24.62 -26.72 -2.49
N ALA A 75 24.44 -27.98 -2.08
CA ALA A 75 23.61 -28.94 -2.82
C ALA A 75 22.13 -28.52 -2.87
N LYS A 76 21.61 -27.95 -1.76
CA LYS A 76 20.23 -27.45 -1.69
C LYS A 76 20.06 -26.13 -2.43
N ARG A 77 21.10 -25.27 -2.47
CA ARG A 77 21.08 -24.01 -3.23
C ARG A 77 20.98 -24.25 -4.73
N ALA A 78 21.75 -25.19 -5.27
CA ALA A 78 21.74 -25.49 -6.70
C ALA A 78 20.38 -25.97 -7.21
N GLN A 79 19.58 -26.60 -6.34
CA GLN A 79 18.25 -27.12 -6.67
C GLN A 79 17.11 -26.16 -6.32
N CYS A 80 17.39 -24.99 -5.74
CA CYS A 80 16.37 -24.08 -5.25
C CYS A 80 16.02 -23.00 -6.27
N ALA A 81 14.72 -22.82 -6.54
CA ALA A 81 14.16 -21.75 -7.36
C ALA A 81 14.70 -20.36 -6.98
N ALA A 82 14.82 -20.11 -5.67
CA ALA A 82 15.30 -18.85 -5.14
C ALA A 82 16.73 -18.51 -5.60
N TYR A 83 17.60 -19.51 -5.73
CA TYR A 83 18.98 -19.30 -6.15
C TYR A 83 19.09 -19.01 -7.65
N LYS A 84 18.16 -19.54 -8.46
CA LYS A 84 18.08 -19.24 -9.90
C LYS A 84 17.60 -17.81 -10.16
N HIS A 85 16.81 -17.26 -9.25
CA HIS A 85 16.25 -15.91 -9.31
C HIS A 85 16.62 -15.07 -8.09
N PRO A 86 17.90 -14.68 -7.92
CA PRO A 86 18.35 -13.89 -6.77
C PRO A 86 17.69 -12.51 -6.68
N GLU A 87 17.11 -12.03 -7.79
CA GLU A 87 16.35 -10.79 -7.88
C GLU A 87 14.95 -10.88 -7.24
N LEU A 88 14.42 -12.10 -7.07
CA LEU A 88 13.11 -12.34 -6.47
C LEU A 88 13.24 -12.80 -5.02
N PRO A 89 12.28 -12.44 -4.14
CA PRO A 89 12.21 -13.07 -2.84
C PRO A 89 11.93 -14.57 -3.00
N CYS A 90 12.51 -15.39 -2.13
CA CYS A 90 12.50 -16.85 -2.27
C CYS A 90 11.11 -17.46 -2.50
N TRP A 91 10.11 -17.01 -1.74
CA TRP A 91 8.74 -17.50 -1.85
C TRP A 91 8.12 -17.22 -3.22
N LEU A 92 8.52 -16.13 -3.89
CA LEU A 92 8.03 -15.76 -5.21
C LEU A 92 8.76 -16.52 -6.30
N ALA A 93 10.06 -16.75 -6.13
CA ALA A 93 10.83 -17.62 -7.03
C ALA A 93 10.28 -19.05 -7.04
N LEU A 94 9.91 -19.60 -5.87
CA LEU A 94 9.25 -20.91 -5.77
C LEU A 94 7.91 -20.93 -6.53
N GLN A 95 7.08 -19.89 -6.35
CA GLN A 95 5.82 -19.79 -7.09
C GLN A 95 6.01 -19.63 -8.60
N ALA A 96 7.04 -18.89 -9.03
CA ALA A 96 7.36 -18.71 -10.45
C ALA A 96 7.77 -20.02 -11.13
N GLU A 97 8.40 -20.93 -10.40
CA GLU A 97 8.76 -22.27 -10.88
C GLU A 97 7.60 -23.29 -10.73
N GLY A 98 6.42 -22.84 -10.27
CA GLY A 98 5.23 -23.68 -10.10
C GLY A 98 5.23 -24.53 -8.83
N GLU A 99 6.21 -24.34 -7.94
CA GLU A 99 6.26 -25.00 -6.64
C GLU A 99 5.37 -24.26 -5.64
N LYS A 100 4.61 -25.02 -4.83
CA LYS A 100 3.84 -24.42 -3.74
C LYS A 100 4.79 -23.86 -2.69
N VAL A 101 4.43 -22.71 -2.14
CA VAL A 101 5.13 -22.15 -0.97
C VAL A 101 5.02 -23.16 0.17
N ARG A 102 6.17 -23.61 0.67
CA ARG A 102 6.27 -24.58 1.76
C ARG A 102 5.84 -23.95 3.09
N GLU A 103 5.42 -24.76 4.04
CA GLU A 103 4.95 -24.32 5.36
C GLU A 103 6.03 -23.51 6.11
N GLU A 104 7.29 -23.90 5.96
CA GLU A 104 8.48 -23.22 6.49
C GLU A 104 8.66 -21.78 5.98
N CYS A 105 8.10 -21.44 4.82
CA CYS A 105 8.15 -20.08 4.32
C CYS A 105 7.16 -19.17 5.06
N PHE A 106 6.02 -19.67 5.55
CA PHE A 106 5.03 -18.83 6.24
C PHE A 106 5.50 -18.33 7.62
N THR A 107 6.45 -19.03 8.23
CA THR A 107 7.08 -18.64 9.50
C THR A 107 8.37 -17.85 9.30
N CYS A 108 8.82 -17.68 8.05
CA CYS A 108 10.06 -16.99 7.73
C CYS A 108 9.89 -15.47 7.83
N ALA A 109 10.83 -14.78 8.47
CA ALA A 109 10.83 -13.31 8.58
C ALA A 109 10.88 -12.60 7.20
N LEU A 110 11.32 -13.29 6.15
CA LEU A 110 11.37 -12.79 4.77
C LEU A 110 10.02 -12.92 4.03
N TYR A 111 9.06 -13.66 4.58
CA TYR A 111 7.74 -13.84 3.99
C TYR A 111 6.84 -12.66 4.34
N LYS A 112 6.59 -11.80 3.35
CA LYS A 112 5.59 -10.74 3.42
C LYS A 112 4.35 -11.22 2.65
N PRO A 113 3.31 -11.74 3.32
CA PRO A 113 2.08 -12.06 2.63
C PRO A 113 1.54 -10.77 2.03
N LYS A 114 1.46 -10.66 0.70
CA LYS A 114 0.64 -9.62 0.08
C LYS A 114 -0.79 -9.91 0.50
N ALA A 115 -1.34 -9.09 1.40
CA ALA A 115 -2.76 -9.10 1.67
C ALA A 115 -3.47 -8.92 0.32
N LYS A 116 -4.15 -9.96 -0.16
CA LYS A 116 -5.03 -9.84 -1.32
C LYS A 116 -6.12 -8.86 -0.93
N ALA A 117 -6.14 -7.68 -1.54
CA ALA A 117 -7.35 -6.87 -1.61
C ALA A 117 -8.39 -7.73 -2.34
N ALA A 118 -9.47 -8.05 -1.63
CA ALA A 118 -10.62 -8.78 -2.14
C ALA A 118 -11.47 -7.87 -3.05
#